data_AF-A0A7V0MIN5-F1
#
_entry.id   AF-A0A7V0MIN5-F1
#
_cell.length_a   1.000
_cell.length_b   1.000
_cell.length_c   1.000
_cell.angle_alpha   90.00
_cell.angle_beta   90.00
_cell.angle_gamma   90.00
#
_symmetry.space_group_name_H-M   'P 1'
#
loop_
_entity.id
_entity.type
_entity.pdbx_description
1 polymer ?
#
loop_
_entity_poly.entity_id
_entity_poly.type
_entity_poly.pdbx_seq_one_letter_code
_entity_poly.pdbx_strand_id
1 'polypeptide(L)'
;MRRPARIEPWMSTEEMAMWVRGAPDKEALKRRLAIWLTHIGPFYAHEVATMLQVSKPAVWQWIRQYNRLGPLGLNRKGRGG
;
A
#
# COMPACT_ATOMS: atom_id res chain seq x y z
N MET A 1 -6.95 -18.90 -4.20
CA MET A 1 -6.30 -17.71 -3.63
C MET A 1 -5.29 -17.15 -4.63
N ARG A 2 -5.24 -15.83 -4.86
CA ARG A 2 -4.18 -15.22 -5.71
C ARG A 2 -2.88 -15.15 -4.91
N ARG A 3 -1.73 -15.35 -5.58
CA ARG A 3 -0.39 -15.19 -5.01
C ARG A 3 -0.22 -13.80 -4.37
N PRO A 4 0.71 -13.63 -3.40
CA PRO A 4 1.05 -12.31 -2.88
C PRO A 4 1.39 -11.37 -4.04
N ALA A 5 0.93 -10.13 -3.97
CA ALA A 5 1.19 -9.18 -5.03
C ALA A 5 2.68 -8.79 -5.03
N ARG A 6 3.25 -8.59 -6.21
CA ARG A 6 4.60 -8.01 -6.30
C ARG A 6 4.50 -6.49 -6.24
N ILE A 7 5.36 -5.87 -5.44
CA ILE A 7 5.51 -4.43 -5.36
C ILE A 7 6.65 -4.00 -6.28
N GLU A 8 6.42 -2.98 -7.10
CA GLU A 8 7.46 -2.39 -7.95
C GLU A 8 8.50 -1.65 -7.08
N PRO A 9 9.80 -1.80 -7.33
CA PRO A 9 10.87 -1.27 -6.48
C PRO A 9 11.12 0.22 -6.75
N TRP A 10 10.12 1.07 -6.53
CA TRP A 10 10.22 2.53 -6.68
C TRP A 10 11.18 3.19 -5.69
N MET A 11 11.53 2.48 -4.62
CA MET A 11 12.38 2.94 -3.53
C MET A 11 12.97 1.73 -2.79
N SER A 12 14.10 1.93 -2.10
CA SER A 12 14.69 0.91 -1.24
C SER A 12 13.76 0.56 -0.08
N THR A 13 14.04 -0.56 0.58
CA THR A 13 13.32 -0.97 1.80
C THR A 13 13.41 0.09 2.90
N GLU A 14 14.58 0.73 3.08
CA GLU A 14 14.80 1.80 4.06
C GLU A 14 14.03 3.08 3.69
N GLU A 15 14.06 3.46 2.42
CA GLU A 15 13.30 4.61 1.91
C GLU A 15 11.80 4.38 2.07
N MET A 16 11.31 3.16 1.84
CA MET A 16 9.92 2.78 2.05
C MET A 16 9.51 2.89 3.52
N ALA A 17 10.36 2.45 4.45
CA ALA A 17 10.10 2.60 5.88
C ALA A 17 10.03 4.09 6.29
N MET A 18 10.91 4.95 5.76
CA MET A 18 10.83 6.39 5.99
C MET A 18 9.56 7.00 5.39
N TRP A 19 9.21 6.60 4.17
CA TRP A 19 8.00 7.06 3.50
C TRP A 19 6.74 6.66 4.27
N VAL A 20 6.64 5.46 4.83
CA VAL A 20 5.52 5.04 5.68
C VAL A 20 5.41 5.94 6.92
N ARG A 21 6.53 6.20 7.60
CA ARG A 21 6.56 7.05 8.81
C ARG A 21 6.15 8.49 8.55
N GLY A 22 6.47 9.04 7.37
CA GLY A 22 6.10 10.40 6.97
C GLY A 22 4.66 10.54 6.42
N ALA A 23 3.73 9.67 6.80
CA ALA A 23 2.34 9.74 6.33
C ALA A 23 1.62 10.99 6.91
N PRO A 24 0.92 11.78 6.08
CA PRO A 24 0.28 13.03 6.52
C PRO A 24 -0.98 12.81 7.38
N ASP A 25 -1.64 11.66 7.25
CA ASP A 25 -2.86 11.33 7.98
C ASP A 25 -3.00 9.81 8.17
N LYS A 26 -3.98 9.40 9.00
CA LYS A 26 -4.23 7.98 9.31
C LYS A 26 -4.57 7.14 8.08
N GLU A 27 -5.27 7.70 7.12
CA GLU A 27 -5.67 6.98 5.90
C GLU A 27 -4.49 6.83 4.94
N ALA A 28 -3.64 7.85 4.82
CA ALA A 28 -2.37 7.77 4.12
C ALA A 28 -1.46 6.75 4.79
N LEU A 29 -1.41 6.70 6.12
CA LEU A 29 -0.62 5.70 6.85
C LEU A 29 -1.09 4.28 6.52
N LYS A 30 -2.40 4.00 6.52
CA LYS A 30 -2.96 2.71 6.10
C LYS A 30 -2.55 2.35 4.67
N ARG A 31 -2.65 3.30 3.72
CA ARG A 31 -2.22 3.08 2.33
C ARG A 31 -0.75 2.70 2.24
N ARG A 32 0.13 3.43 2.93
CA ARG A 32 1.57 3.18 2.91
C ARG A 32 1.94 1.87 3.61
N LEU A 33 1.32 1.57 4.75
CA LEU A 33 1.49 0.30 5.46
C LEU A 33 1.04 -0.90 4.61
N ALA A 34 -0.03 -0.75 3.81
CA ALA A 34 -0.47 -1.82 2.92
C ALA A 34 0.61 -2.20 1.89
N ILE A 35 1.30 -1.20 1.32
CA ILE A 35 2.41 -1.44 0.40
C ILE A 35 3.59 -2.05 1.14
N TRP A 36 3.98 -1.48 2.28
CA TRP A 36 5.09 -1.97 3.08
C TRP A 36 4.93 -3.43 3.49
N LEU A 37 3.79 -3.80 4.09
CA LEU A 37 3.51 -5.18 4.50
C LEU A 37 3.52 -6.14 3.30
N THR A 38 3.01 -5.71 2.14
CA THR A 38 3.05 -6.50 0.91
C THR A 38 4.49 -6.65 0.36
N HIS A 39 5.37 -5.68 0.63
CA HIS A 39 6.77 -5.69 0.20
C HIS A 39 7.66 -6.54 1.11
N ILE A 40 7.57 -6.36 2.43
CA ILE A 40 8.46 -7.03 3.40
C ILE A 40 8.04 -8.46 3.75
N GLY A 41 6.76 -8.79 3.61
CA GLY A 41 6.25 -10.12 3.89
C GLY A 41 5.63 -10.71 2.64
N PRO A 42 5.52 -12.05 2.54
CA PRO A 42 4.64 -12.68 1.56
C PRO A 42 3.16 -12.55 1.99
N PHE A 43 2.77 -11.46 2.66
CA PHE A 43 1.40 -11.29 3.14
C PHE A 43 0.46 -11.12 1.96
N TYR A 44 -0.57 -11.95 1.92
CA TYR A 44 -1.62 -11.84 0.94
C TYR A 44 -2.46 -10.59 1.21
N ALA A 45 -3.05 -10.02 0.16
CA ALA A 45 -3.89 -8.82 0.27
C ALA A 45 -5.05 -8.96 1.28
N HIS A 46 -5.50 -10.18 1.60
CA HIS A 46 -6.53 -10.40 2.60
C HIS A 46 -6.00 -10.28 4.04
N GLU A 47 -4.77 -10.73 4.31
CA GLU A 47 -4.13 -10.60 5.62
C GLU A 47 -3.83 -9.13 5.91
N VAL A 48 -3.28 -8.43 4.92
CA VAL A 48 -3.05 -6.98 4.99
C VAL A 48 -4.36 -6.21 5.23
N ALA A 49 -5.44 -6.61 4.57
CA ALA A 49 -6.75 -6.00 4.78
C ALA A 49 -7.25 -6.17 6.22
N THR A 50 -7.09 -7.37 6.80
CA THR A 50 -7.42 -7.64 8.20
C THR A 50 -6.56 -6.82 9.15
N MET A 51 -5.23 -6.80 8.97
CA MET A 51 -4.29 -6.05 9.83
C MET A 51 -4.59 -4.56 9.86
N LEU A 52 -5.03 -4.00 8.74
CA LEU A 52 -5.28 -2.56 8.60
C LEU A 52 -6.75 -2.17 8.78
N GLN A 53 -7.64 -3.14 9.00
CA GLN A 53 -9.10 -2.96 9.09
C GLN A 53 -9.68 -2.22 7.87
N VAL A 54 -9.29 -2.66 6.67
CA VAL A 54 -9.76 -2.12 5.40
C VAL A 54 -10.31 -3.23 4.52
N SER A 55 -10.97 -2.86 3.42
CA SER A 55 -11.47 -3.86 2.48
C SER A 55 -10.34 -4.44 1.62
N LYS A 56 -10.39 -5.75 1.33
CA LYS A 56 -9.47 -6.42 0.38
C LYS A 56 -9.41 -5.70 -0.99
N PRO A 57 -10.53 -5.22 -1.58
CA PRO A 57 -10.47 -4.43 -2.81
C PRO A 57 -9.66 -3.13 -2.68
N ALA A 58 -9.71 -2.44 -1.54
CA ALA A 58 -8.93 -1.23 -1.31
C ALA A 58 -7.42 -1.53 -1.35
N VAL A 59 -6.97 -2.61 -0.71
CA VAL A 59 -5.56 -3.05 -0.76
C VAL A 59 -5.11 -3.31 -2.20
N TRP A 60 -5.92 -4.01 -3.01
CA TRP A 60 -5.61 -4.23 -4.42
C TRP A 60 -5.54 -2.94 -5.23
N GLN A 61 -6.45 -2.01 -4.98
CA GLN A 61 -6.46 -0.72 -5.64
C GLN A 61 -5.18 0.07 -5.32
N TRP A 62 -4.76 0.08 -4.05
CA TRP A 62 -3.54 0.77 -3.62
C TRP A 62 -2.29 0.14 -4.22
N ILE A 63 -2.16 -1.19 -4.19
CA ILE A 63 -1.06 -1.90 -4.84
C ILE A 63 -0.98 -1.55 -6.33
N ARG A 64 -2.12 -1.56 -7.04
CA ARG A 64 -2.18 -1.21 -8.47
C ARG A 64 -1.78 0.25 -8.72
N GLN A 65 -2.22 1.18 -7.87
CA GLN A 65 -1.86 2.60 -7.97
C GLN A 65 -0.37 2.81 -7.73
N TYR A 66 0.17 2.20 -6.68
CA TYR A 66 1.60 2.28 -6.36
C TYR A 66 2.46 1.70 -7.49
N ASN A 67 2.16 0.50 -7.96
CA ASN A 67 2.93 -0.13 -9.03
C ASN A 67 2.88 0.68 -10.33
N ARG A 68 1.77 1.36 -10.62
CA ARG A 68 1.61 2.13 -11.86
C ARG A 68 2.17 3.55 -11.79
N LEU A 69 2.04 4.23 -10.65
CA LEU A 69 2.26 5.68 -10.52
C LEU A 69 3.29 6.02 -9.43
N GLY A 70 3.89 5.01 -8.82
CA GLY A 70 4.79 5.15 -7.69
C GLY A 70 4.11 5.68 -6.42
N PRO A 71 4.91 6.08 -5.42
CA PRO A 71 4.45 6.55 -4.11
C PRO A 71 3.47 7.72 -4.17
N LEU A 72 3.61 8.62 -5.15
CA LEU A 72 2.76 9.79 -5.34
C LEU A 72 1.35 9.40 -5.80
N GLY A 73 1.20 8.26 -6.48
CA GLY A 73 -0.08 7.75 -6.97
C GLY A 73 -1.09 7.44 -5.87
N LEU A 74 -0.62 7.12 -4.67
CA LEU A 74 -1.46 6.79 -3.51
C LEU A 74 -2.05 8.01 -2.80
N ASN A 75 -1.54 9.20 -3.08
CA ASN A 75 -2.06 10.44 -2.51
C ASN A 75 -3.17 11.06 -3.38
N ARG A 76 -3.48 10.46 -4.54
CA ARG A 76 -4.58 10.93 -5.38
C ARG A 76 -5.90 10.68 -4.64
N LYS A 77 -6.48 11.74 -4.08
CA LYS A 77 -7.91 11.80 -3.77
C LYS A 77 -8.64 11.55 -5.10
N GLY A 78 -9.15 10.34 -5.30
CA GLY A 78 -10.16 10.13 -6.33
C GLY A 78 -11.29 11.13 -6.11
N ARG A 79 -11.81 11.72 -7.19
CA ARG A 79 -12.99 12.58 -7.14
C ARG A 79 -14.18 11.75 -6.61
N GLY A 80 -14.78 12.20 -5.52
CA GLY A 80 -16.20 11.98 -5.23
C GLY A 80 -16.54 10.78 -4.34
N GLY A 81 -17.34 11.10 -3.34
CA GLY A 81 -17.95 10.29 -2.30
C GLY A 81 -18.33 11.23 -1.18
#